data_AF-A0A1G1CSS1-F1
#
_entry.id   AF-A0A1G1CSS1-F1
#
_cell.length_a   1.000
_cell.length_b   1.000
_cell.length_c   1.000
_cell.angle_alpha   90.00
_cell.angle_beta   90.00
_cell.angle_gamma   90.00
#
_symmetry.space_group_name_H-M   'P 1'
#
loop_
_entity.id
_entity.type
_entity.pdbx_description
1 polymer ?
#
loop_
_entity_poly.entity_id
_entity_poly.type
_entity_poly.pdbx_seq_one_letter_code
_entity_poly.pdbx_strand_id
1 'polypeptide(L)'
;MGLQVEVNTMFRRSKDDPAPETLKPGLTFRTTKTNLRLYPVGLPIILLTDDWIAIGNCVVKSAEMHAKGMNLEVEIITKFDDTESKIHTQKVIEALTQTGYLPRK
;
A
#
# COMPACT_ATOMS: atom_id res chain seq x y z
N MET A 1 -4.73 -13.71 -26.11
CA MET A 1 -4.81 -12.42 -25.39
C MET A 1 -4.07 -12.57 -24.08
N GLY A 2 -3.17 -11.65 -23.72
CA GLY A 2 -2.43 -11.69 -22.45
C GLY A 2 -3.18 -10.96 -21.33
N LEU A 3 -2.93 -11.36 -20.09
CA LEU A 3 -3.43 -10.67 -18.89
C LEU A 3 -2.34 -9.71 -18.39
N GLN A 4 -2.65 -8.41 -18.32
CA GLN A 4 -1.75 -7.42 -17.73
C GLN A 4 -2.10 -7.23 -16.25
N VAL A 5 -1.08 -7.36 -15.39
CA VAL A 5 -1.19 -7.20 -13.93
C VAL A 5 -0.02 -6.36 -13.44
N GLU A 6 -0.29 -5.47 -12.49
CA GLU A 6 0.74 -4.74 -11.74
C GLU A 6 1.11 -5.55 -10.49
N VAL A 7 2.39 -5.86 -10.28
CA VAL A 7 2.84 -6.54 -9.05
C VAL A 7 3.23 -5.50 -8.02
N ASN A 8 2.54 -5.50 -6.87
CA ASN A 8 2.71 -4.49 -5.83
C ASN A 8 3.30 -5.11 -4.56
N THR A 9 4.49 -4.64 -4.18
CA THR A 9 5.20 -5.04 -2.95
C THR A 9 4.90 -4.11 -1.76
N MET A 10 4.22 -3.00 -2.01
CA MET A 10 3.80 -2.01 -1.01
C MET A 10 2.34 -1.65 -1.24
N PHE A 11 1.63 -1.35 -0.15
CA PHE A 11 0.24 -0.93 -0.22
C PHE A 11 0.13 0.59 -0.21
N ARG A 12 -0.16 1.17 -1.38
CA ARG A 12 -0.49 2.59 -1.49
C ARG A 12 -1.99 2.81 -1.36
N ARG A 13 -2.41 3.59 -0.36
CA ARG A 13 -3.82 3.90 -0.16
C ARG A 13 -4.39 4.71 -1.33
N SER A 14 -5.70 4.59 -1.54
CA SER A 14 -6.51 5.56 -2.29
C SER A 14 -6.99 6.66 -1.37
N LYS A 15 -7.45 7.78 -1.95
CA LYS A 15 -8.14 8.85 -1.21
C LYS A 15 -9.45 8.39 -0.60
N ASP A 16 -10.05 7.35 -1.15
CA ASP A 16 -11.28 6.71 -0.65
C ASP A 16 -11.01 5.72 0.50
N ASP A 17 -9.75 5.39 0.78
CA ASP A 17 -9.39 4.53 1.91
C ASP A 17 -9.40 5.35 3.21
N PRO A 18 -9.52 4.71 4.39
CA PRO A 18 -9.52 5.42 5.66
C PRO A 18 -8.32 6.37 5.82
N ALA A 19 -8.61 7.58 6.31
CA ALA A 19 -7.63 8.64 6.50
C ALA A 19 -6.53 8.22 7.49
N PRO A 20 -5.27 8.65 7.32
CA PRO A 20 -4.13 8.22 8.14
C PRO A 20 -4.33 8.42 9.64
N GLU A 21 -4.95 9.52 10.02
CA GLU A 21 -5.33 9.86 11.39
C GLU A 21 -6.25 8.81 12.03
N THR A 22 -7.15 8.20 11.25
CA THR A 22 -8.10 7.19 11.73
C THR A 22 -7.53 5.78 11.82
N LEU A 23 -6.33 5.57 11.25
CA LEU A 23 -5.70 4.26 11.26
C LEU A 23 -5.22 3.87 12.66
N LYS A 24 -5.51 2.64 13.04
CA LYS A 24 -5.07 1.99 14.28
C LYS A 24 -4.79 0.51 14.01
N PRO A 25 -3.83 -0.11 14.72
CA PRO A 25 -3.62 -1.56 14.66
C PRO A 25 -4.93 -2.34 14.87
N GLY A 26 -5.13 -3.41 14.10
CA GLY A 26 -6.33 -4.24 14.08
C GLY A 26 -7.51 -3.66 13.27
N LEU A 27 -7.42 -2.42 12.78
CA LEU A 27 -8.43 -1.88 11.87
C LEU A 27 -8.42 -2.67 10.56
N THR A 28 -9.59 -3.21 10.19
CA THR A 28 -9.80 -3.85 8.89
C THR A 28 -10.72 -2.99 8.03
N PHE A 29 -10.37 -2.83 6.75
CA PHE A 29 -11.20 -2.11 5.79
C PHE A 29 -11.15 -2.78 4.42
N ARG A 30 -12.13 -2.45 3.58
CA ARG A 30 -12.18 -2.90 2.19
C ARG A 30 -11.87 -1.74 1.26
N THR A 31 -11.10 -2.02 0.21
CA THR A 31 -10.79 -1.05 -0.84
C THR A 31 -10.93 -1.69 -2.22
N THR A 32 -11.19 -0.86 -3.22
CA THR A 32 -11.24 -1.28 -4.63
C THR A 32 -10.13 -0.57 -5.41
N LYS A 33 -9.33 -1.32 -6.15
CA LYS A 33 -8.35 -0.77 -7.10
C LYS A 33 -8.82 -1.04 -8.52
N THR A 34 -8.79 -0.03 -9.39
CA THR A 34 -9.30 -0.11 -10.77
C THR A 34 -8.42 -0.92 -11.72
N ASN A 35 -7.13 -1.06 -11.41
CA ASN A 35 -6.22 -1.91 -12.16
C ASN A 35 -6.10 -3.27 -11.46
N LEU A 36 -5.85 -4.32 -12.24
CA LEU A 36 -5.52 -5.63 -11.68
C LEU A 36 -4.14 -5.57 -11.04
N ARG A 37 -4.08 -5.81 -9.73
CA ARG A 37 -2.89 -5.67 -8.90
C ARG A 37 -2.62 -6.91 -8.06
N LEU A 38 -1.49 -7.54 -8.26
CA LEU A 38 -1.08 -8.65 -7.40
C LEU A 38 -0.47 -8.10 -6.12
N TYR A 39 -1.05 -8.47 -4.98
CA TYR A 39 -0.51 -8.23 -3.65
C TYR A 39 -0.20 -9.57 -2.98
N PRO A 40 0.85 -9.64 -2.13
CA PRO A 40 1.05 -10.80 -1.29
C PRO A 40 -0.07 -10.87 -0.23
N VAL A 41 -0.77 -12.01 -0.19
CA VAL A 41 -1.85 -12.25 0.79
C VAL A 41 -1.26 -12.90 2.04
N GLY A 42 -1.66 -12.41 3.22
CA GLY A 42 -1.23 -12.95 4.51
C GLY A 42 0.18 -12.51 4.95
N LEU A 43 0.90 -11.73 4.14
CA LEU A 43 2.21 -11.18 4.48
C LEU A 43 2.15 -9.68 4.77
N PRO A 44 2.85 -9.18 5.79
CA PRO A 44 2.90 -7.75 6.09
C PRO A 44 3.71 -7.01 5.01
N ILE A 45 3.15 -5.89 4.55
CA ILE A 45 3.76 -4.98 3.59
C ILE A 45 3.66 -3.55 4.09
N ILE A 46 4.56 -2.68 3.61
CA ILE A 46 4.57 -1.26 3.98
C ILE A 46 3.29 -0.60 3.48
N LEU A 47 2.66 0.15 4.37
CA LEU A 47 1.51 1.00 4.08
C LEU A 47 1.98 2.42 3.79
N LEU A 48 1.55 2.96 2.65
CA LEU A 48 1.90 4.27 2.13
C LEU A 48 0.67 5.17 1.95
N THR A 49 0.87 6.47 2.12
CA THR A 49 -0.04 7.51 1.61
C THR A 49 0.03 7.60 0.08
N ASP A 50 -0.87 8.37 -0.54
CA ASP A 50 -0.77 8.68 -1.98
C ASP A 50 0.53 9.45 -2.32
N ASP A 51 0.99 10.28 -1.40
CA ASP A 51 2.25 11.05 -1.45
C ASP A 51 3.52 10.25 -1.09
N TRP A 52 3.47 8.91 -1.10
CA TRP A 52 4.62 8.04 -0.80
C TRP A 52 5.17 8.14 0.63
N ILE A 53 4.36 8.59 1.59
CA ILE A 53 4.74 8.65 3.01
C ILE A 53 4.45 7.29 3.65
N ALA A 54 5.47 6.69 4.25
CA ALA A 54 5.35 5.43 4.97
C ALA A 54 4.78 5.65 6.37
N ILE A 55 3.68 4.97 6.68
CA ILE A 55 2.87 5.26 7.87
C ILE A 55 2.59 4.03 8.74
N GLY A 56 3.04 2.86 8.31
CA GLY A 56 2.89 1.63 9.07
C GLY A 56 3.04 0.39 8.19
N ASN A 57 2.56 -0.73 8.71
CA ASN A 57 2.46 -1.98 7.99
C ASN A 57 1.01 -2.47 7.96
N CYS A 58 0.62 -3.10 6.86
CA CYS A 58 -0.67 -3.75 6.71
C CYS A 58 -0.52 -5.15 6.11
N VAL A 59 -1.54 -5.98 6.30
CA VAL A 59 -1.66 -7.28 5.64
C VAL A 59 -2.89 -7.26 4.75
N VAL A 60 -2.74 -7.68 3.50
CA VAL A 60 -3.87 -8.00 2.65
C VAL A 60 -4.39 -9.38 3.06
N LYS A 61 -5.63 -9.44 3.56
CA LYS A 61 -6.30 -10.67 4.01
C LYS A 61 -6.92 -11.44 2.87
N SER A 62 -7.50 -10.73 1.92
CA SER A 62 -8.08 -11.30 0.71
C SER A 62 -7.94 -10.33 -0.46
N ALA A 63 -7.91 -10.91 -1.66
CA ALA A 63 -7.79 -10.19 -2.90
C ALA A 63 -8.69 -10.88 -3.95
N GLU A 64 -9.76 -10.21 -4.35
CA GLU A 64 -10.75 -10.73 -5.28
C GLU A 64 -10.76 -9.91 -6.56
N MET A 65 -10.53 -10.58 -7.69
CA MET A 65 -10.60 -9.96 -9.01
C MET A 65 -12.05 -9.81 -9.45
N HIS A 66 -12.37 -8.67 -10.06
CA HIS A 66 -13.62 -8.44 -10.77
C HIS A 66 -13.34 -7.79 -12.13
N ALA A 67 -14.37 -7.67 -12.97
CA ALA A 67 -14.23 -7.28 -14.39
C ALA A 67 -13.51 -5.95 -14.67
N LYS A 68 -13.33 -5.09 -13.65
CA LYS A 68 -12.74 -3.74 -13.76
C LYS A 68 -11.74 -3.43 -12.65
N GLY A 69 -11.17 -4.44 -11.99
CA GLY A 69 -10.28 -4.18 -10.87
C GLY A 69 -10.20 -5.29 -9.83
N MET A 70 -9.83 -4.91 -8.62
CA MET A 70 -9.70 -5.81 -7.49
C MET A 70 -10.28 -5.23 -6.21
N ASN A 71 -11.02 -6.06 -5.48
CA ASN A 71 -11.43 -5.79 -4.12
C ASN A 71 -10.41 -6.41 -3.16
N LEU A 72 -9.97 -5.63 -2.19
CA LEU A 72 -8.99 -6.03 -1.19
C LEU A 72 -9.59 -5.87 0.19
N GLU A 73 -9.38 -6.85 1.06
CA GLU A 73 -9.60 -6.71 2.50
C GLU A 73 -8.24 -6.54 3.17
N VAL A 74 -8.07 -5.46 3.93
CA VAL A 74 -6.77 -5.02 4.45
C VAL A 74 -6.87 -4.78 5.94
N GLU A 75 -5.94 -5.37 6.69
CA GLU A 75 -5.80 -5.14 8.13
C GLU A 75 -4.54 -4.32 8.41
N ILE A 76 -4.66 -3.27 9.23
CA ILE A 76 -3.53 -2.51 9.75
C ILE A 76 -2.85 -3.31 10.86
N ILE A 77 -1.55 -3.58 10.73
CA ILE A 77 -0.78 -4.34 11.73
C ILE A 77 -0.04 -3.39 12.67
N THR A 78 0.66 -2.41 12.12
CA THR A 78 1.38 -1.39 12.90
C THR A 78 1.12 -0.01 12.34
N LYS A 79 1.17 1.00 13.21
CA LYS A 79 1.21 2.42 12.85
C LYS A 79 2.56 2.95 13.27
N PHE A 80 3.27 3.61 12.35
CA PHE A 80 4.54 4.23 12.67
C PHE A 80 4.35 5.52 13.44
N ASP A 81 5.26 5.80 14.36
CA ASP A 81 5.39 7.14 14.93
C ASP A 81 6.04 8.12 13.92
N ASP A 82 6.12 9.39 14.28
CA ASP A 82 6.67 10.43 13.39
C ASP A 82 8.13 10.19 13.02
N THR A 83 8.91 9.55 13.89
CA THR A 83 10.34 9.28 13.66
C THR A 83 10.49 8.11 12.70
N GLU A 84 9.82 7.01 12.98
CA GLU A 84 9.77 5.82 12.13
C GLU A 84 9.25 6.18 10.72
N SER A 85 8.14 6.93 10.66
CA SER A 85 7.53 7.40 9.42
C SER A 85 8.54 8.17 8.55
N LYS A 86 9.30 9.09 9.14
CA LYS A 86 10.33 9.86 8.41
C LYS A 86 11.45 8.96 7.88
N ILE A 87 11.97 8.06 8.71
CA ILE A 87 13.06 7.15 8.32
C ILE A 87 12.61 6.24 7.18
N HIS A 88 11.45 5.60 7.34
CA HIS A 88 10.93 4.68 6.34
C HIS A 88 10.56 5.40 5.04
N THR A 89 9.94 6.59 5.12
CA THR A 89 9.63 7.42 3.94
C THR A 89 10.90 7.77 3.17
N GLN A 90 11.95 8.22 3.87
CA GLN A 90 13.22 8.55 3.22
C GLN A 90 13.81 7.33 2.50
N LYS A 91 13.79 6.15 3.14
CA LYS A 91 14.33 4.91 2.55
C LYS A 91 13.51 4.42 1.36
N VAL A 92 12.18 4.54 1.42
CA VAL A 92 11.28 4.20 0.30
C VAL A 92 11.55 5.13 -0.88
N ILE A 93 11.59 6.45 -0.66
CA ILE A 93 11.86 7.42 -1.73
C ILE A 93 13.24 7.17 -2.34
N GLU A 94 14.27 6.98 -1.51
CA GLU A 94 15.63 6.68 -1.95
C GLU A 94 15.65 5.46 -2.89
N ALA A 95 15.04 4.35 -2.48
CA ALA A 95 14.99 3.12 -3.28
C ALA A 95 14.19 3.29 -4.60
N LEU A 96 13.05 3.98 -4.54
CA LEU A 96 12.23 4.24 -5.73
C LEU A 96 12.91 5.18 -6.72
N THR A 97 13.69 6.15 -6.24
CA THR A 97 14.48 7.03 -7.10
C THR A 97 15.68 6.28 -7.70
N GLN A 98 16.34 5.39 -6.95
CA GLN A 98 17.46 4.59 -7.46
C GLN A 98 17.02 3.64 -8.58
N THR A 99 15.82 3.07 -8.48
CA THR A 99 15.23 2.17 -9.47
C THR A 99 14.60 2.91 -10.67
N GLY A 100 14.57 4.25 -10.64
CA GLY A 100 13.97 5.08 -11.70
C GLY A 100 12.44 5.09 -11.70
N TYR A 101 11.80 4.52 -10.67
CA TYR A 101 10.35 4.55 -10.51
C TYR A 101 9.85 5.96 -10.18
N LEU A 102 10.58 6.68 -9.33
CA LEU A 102 10.37 8.11 -9.09
C LEU A 102 11.44 8.93 -9.83
N PRO A 103 11.10 10.13 -10.33
CA PRO A 103 12.08 11.02 -10.93
C PRO A 103 13.15 11.39 -9.90
N ARG A 104 14.41 11.52 -10.34
CA ARG A 104 15.45 12.17 -9.54
C ARG A 104 15.08 13.64 -9.40
N LYS A 105 15.00 14.12 -8.16
CA LYS A 105 14.92 15.56 -7.89
C LYS A 105 16.24 16.23 -8.24
#